data_AF-A0A1M5KPN3-F1
#
_entry.id   AF-A0A1M5KPN3-F1
#
_cell.length_a   1.000
_cell.length_b   1.000
_cell.length_c   1.000
_cell.angle_alpha   90.00
_cell.angle_beta   90.00
_cell.angle_gamma   90.00
#
_symmetry.space_group_name_H-M   'P 1'
#
loop_
_entity.id
_entity.type
_entity.pdbx_description
1 polymer ?
#
loop_
_entity_poly.entity_id
_entity_poly.type
_entity_poly.pdbx_seq_one_letter_code
_entity_poly.pdbx_strand_id
1 'polypeptide(L)'
;MGQFILWASLLFTAFTLFMNYRRKKSKRHDTLISPTSFIYPALVVFVVSCFFFGLVALIAHPVTAFFSAPKYEAKVVDYDFTDSSNNDTKTAVVEFRNDNNQTIKKPLNYGSSDPVEIGKTITIGYENGDQRVTNLSFETQLLPIFIISLFLFLLGLAMAWFLLYSLGLDYSIILRIGMGFVMYLVFPAAMLFFIGAMSWVIWEYFQGRRNDMPIWALGICSLFVTLLIPAFFGYLKVIFTKEKPVKSSRRFSNFKKRMSK
;
A
#
# COMPACT_ATOMS: atom_id res chain seq x y z
N MET A 1 7.82 -19.18 -9.44
CA MET A 1 6.88 -18.03 -9.41
C MET A 1 6.67 -17.36 -10.76
N GLY A 2 7.73 -17.06 -11.55
CA GLY A 2 7.59 -16.31 -12.82
C GLY A 2 6.63 -16.90 -13.85
N GLN A 3 6.56 -18.23 -13.99
CA GLN A 3 5.61 -18.87 -14.91
C GLN A 3 4.14 -18.62 -14.51
N PHE A 4 3.79 -18.73 -13.23
CA PHE A 4 2.41 -18.49 -12.75
C PHE A 4 1.93 -17.06 -13.06
N ILE A 5 2.79 -16.05 -12.86
CA ILE A 5 2.49 -14.64 -13.13
C ILE A 5 2.14 -14.45 -14.61
N LEU A 6 2.94 -15.03 -15.51
CA LEU A 6 2.74 -14.92 -16.96
C LEU A 6 1.47 -15.64 -17.43
N TRP A 7 1.22 -16.86 -16.95
CA TRP A 7 0.04 -17.63 -17.31
C TRP A 7 -1.26 -16.99 -16.81
N ALA A 8 -1.29 -16.52 -15.55
CA ALA A 8 -2.45 -15.82 -14.99
C ALA A 8 -2.76 -14.53 -15.75
N SER A 9 -1.72 -13.76 -16.10
CA SER A 9 -1.86 -12.52 -16.87
C SER A 9 -2.35 -12.76 -18.30
N LEU A 10 -1.85 -13.82 -18.97
CA LEU A 10 -2.28 -14.23 -20.30
C LEU A 10 -3.73 -14.71 -20.31
N LEU A 11 -4.14 -15.53 -19.34
CA LEU A 11 -5.52 -16.00 -19.24
C LEU A 11 -6.49 -14.84 -18.98
N PHE A 12 -6.13 -13.91 -18.10
CA PHE A 12 -6.97 -12.76 -17.78
C PHE A 12 -7.13 -11.81 -18.98
N THR A 13 -6.05 -11.56 -19.73
CA THR A 13 -6.11 -10.75 -20.94
C THR A 13 -6.91 -11.41 -22.06
N ALA A 14 -6.70 -12.71 -22.28
CA ALA A 14 -7.48 -13.49 -23.24
C ALA A 14 -8.98 -13.46 -22.89
N PHE A 15 -9.33 -13.60 -21.61
CA PHE A 15 -10.70 -13.50 -21.13
C PHE A 15 -11.30 -12.10 -21.36
N THR A 16 -10.56 -11.05 -21.02
CA THR A 16 -11.02 -9.66 -21.18
C THR A 16 -11.24 -9.31 -22.66
N LEU A 17 -10.35 -9.78 -23.54
CA LEU A 17 -10.47 -9.65 -24.99
C LEU A 17 -11.66 -10.44 -25.55
N PHE A 18 -11.85 -11.68 -25.10
CA PHE A 18 -12.98 -12.52 -25.51
C PHE A 18 -14.32 -11.86 -25.17
N MET A 19 -14.43 -11.29 -23.96
CA MET A 19 -15.63 -10.56 -23.55
C MET A 19 -15.87 -9.31 -24.40
N ASN A 20 -14.81 -8.55 -24.72
CA ASN A 20 -14.90 -7.36 -25.57
C ASN A 20 -15.28 -7.71 -27.02
N TYR A 21 -14.73 -8.81 -27.55
CA TYR A 21 -15.06 -9.37 -28.85
C TYR A 21 -16.53 -9.81 -28.91
N ARG A 22 -16.99 -10.59 -27.92
CA ARG A 22 -18.39 -11.04 -27.83
C ARG A 22 -19.35 -9.85 -27.81
N ARG A 23 -19.02 -8.79 -27.08
CA ARG A 23 -19.83 -7.56 -27.02
C ARG A 23 -19.84 -6.81 -28.36
N LYS A 24 -18.70 -6.60 -29.01
CA LYS A 24 -18.64 -5.92 -30.32
C LYS A 24 -19.40 -6.72 -31.39
N LYS A 25 -19.27 -8.05 -31.40
CA LYS A 25 -20.04 -8.95 -32.27
C LYS A 25 -21.55 -8.86 -32.02
N SER A 26 -21.97 -8.73 -30.75
CA SER A 26 -23.38 -8.58 -30.38
C SER A 26 -23.98 -7.21 -30.74
N LYS A 27 -23.17 -6.16 -30.90
CA LYS A 27 -23.64 -4.79 -31.19
C LYS A 27 -23.55 -4.37 -32.66
N ARG A 28 -22.76 -5.06 -33.48
CA ARG A 28 -22.55 -4.75 -34.90
C ARG A 28 -22.76 -6.00 -35.73
N HIS A 29 -23.94 -6.14 -36.34
CA HIS A 29 -24.25 -7.30 -37.18
C HIS A 29 -23.51 -7.29 -38.54
N ASP A 30 -23.06 -6.12 -39.04
CA ASP A 30 -22.60 -5.98 -40.45
C ASP A 30 -21.24 -5.28 -40.66
N THR A 31 -20.36 -5.21 -39.66
CA THR A 31 -19.01 -4.63 -39.90
C THR A 31 -17.90 -5.58 -39.46
N LEU A 32 -17.01 -5.89 -40.39
CA LEU A 32 -15.74 -6.58 -40.13
C LEU A 32 -14.98 -5.84 -39.02
N ILE A 33 -14.89 -6.48 -37.86
CA ILE A 33 -14.21 -5.90 -36.71
C ILE A 33 -12.71 -6.00 -36.97
N SER A 34 -12.05 -4.85 -37.17
CA SER A 34 -10.60 -4.83 -37.40
C SER A 34 -9.83 -5.40 -36.19
N PRO A 35 -8.92 -6.38 -36.38
CA PRO A 35 -8.12 -6.96 -35.30
C PRO A 35 -7.19 -5.92 -34.64
N THR A 36 -6.79 -4.87 -35.36
CA THR A 36 -5.92 -3.80 -34.82
C THR A 36 -6.56 -2.99 -33.70
N SER A 37 -7.91 -2.92 -33.66
CA SER A 37 -8.65 -2.23 -32.60
C SER A 37 -8.53 -2.92 -31.23
N PHE A 38 -8.08 -4.18 -31.18
CA PHE A 38 -7.94 -4.94 -29.95
C PHE A 38 -6.51 -4.96 -29.38
N ILE A 39 -5.49 -4.63 -30.19
CA ILE A 39 -4.08 -4.72 -29.80
C ILE A 39 -3.76 -3.76 -28.65
N TYR A 40 -4.16 -2.50 -28.76
CA TYR A 40 -3.90 -1.50 -27.73
C TYR A 40 -4.57 -1.83 -26.38
N PRO A 41 -5.88 -2.08 -26.30
CA PRO A 41 -6.50 -2.47 -25.03
C PRO A 41 -6.00 -3.81 -24.49
N ALA A 42 -5.63 -4.77 -25.35
CA ALA A 42 -4.99 -6.01 -24.91
C ALA A 42 -3.67 -5.77 -24.20
N LEU A 43 -2.81 -4.93 -24.78
CA LEU A 43 -1.49 -4.62 -24.24
C LEU A 43 -1.60 -3.90 -22.90
N VAL A 44 -2.51 -2.92 -22.78
CA VAL A 44 -2.75 -2.22 -21.52
C VAL A 44 -3.24 -3.18 -20.43
N VAL A 45 -4.23 -4.04 -20.73
CA VAL A 45 -4.73 -5.02 -19.76
C VAL A 45 -3.63 -6.03 -19.39
N PHE A 46 -2.77 -6.42 -20.34
CA PHE A 46 -1.65 -7.32 -20.09
C PHE A 46 -0.65 -6.75 -19.11
N VAL A 47 -0.20 -5.52 -19.36
CA VAL A 47 0.75 -4.84 -18.48
C VAL A 47 0.18 -4.71 -17.07
N VAL A 48 -1.06 -4.23 -16.94
CA VAL A 48 -1.72 -4.09 -15.62
C VAL A 48 -1.88 -5.45 -14.93
N SER A 49 -2.22 -6.51 -15.66
CA SER A 49 -2.32 -7.87 -15.10
C SER A 49 -0.98 -8.40 -14.60
N CYS A 50 0.09 -8.21 -15.37
CA CYS A 50 1.44 -8.62 -14.97
C CYS A 50 1.88 -7.93 -13.67
N PHE A 51 1.61 -6.62 -13.53
CA PHE A 51 1.86 -5.91 -12.29
C PHE A 51 0.98 -6.44 -11.14
N PHE A 52 -0.29 -6.75 -11.39
CA PHE A 52 -1.20 -7.30 -10.37
C PHE A 52 -0.68 -8.62 -9.80
N PHE A 53 -0.51 -9.61 -10.68
CA PHE A 53 -0.09 -10.94 -10.28
C PHE A 53 1.35 -10.96 -9.78
N GLY A 54 2.21 -10.08 -10.28
CA GLY A 54 3.56 -9.86 -9.77
C GLY A 54 3.55 -9.40 -8.30
N LEU A 55 2.73 -8.40 -7.97
CA LEU A 55 2.59 -7.92 -6.59
C LEU A 55 1.92 -8.96 -5.68
N VAL A 56 0.89 -9.67 -6.17
CA VAL A 56 0.25 -10.78 -5.43
C VAL A 56 1.29 -11.84 -5.05
N ALA A 57 2.15 -12.24 -5.99
CA ALA A 57 3.19 -13.25 -5.75
C ALA A 57 4.23 -12.77 -4.72
N LEU A 58 4.55 -11.48 -4.73
CA LEU A 58 5.50 -10.86 -3.80
C LEU A 58 4.96 -10.84 -2.37
N ILE A 59 3.64 -10.62 -2.19
CA ILE A 59 2.99 -10.62 -0.87
C ILE A 59 2.68 -12.03 -0.38
N ALA A 60 2.41 -12.97 -1.28
CA ALA A 60 1.96 -14.31 -0.90
C ALA A 60 2.93 -14.98 0.08
N HIS A 61 4.24 -14.94 -0.21
CA HIS A 61 5.26 -15.56 0.63
C HIS A 61 5.39 -14.94 2.04
N PRO A 62 5.55 -13.61 2.21
CA PRO A 62 5.62 -13.01 3.54
C PRO A 62 4.30 -13.12 4.31
N VAL A 63 3.14 -13.08 3.65
CA VAL A 63 1.85 -13.25 4.33
C VAL A 63 1.64 -14.69 4.79
N THR A 64 1.96 -15.69 3.96
CA THR A 64 1.90 -17.09 4.42
C THR A 64 2.91 -17.34 5.52
N ALA A 65 4.13 -16.81 5.42
CA ALA A 65 5.11 -16.92 6.49
C ALA A 65 4.64 -16.25 7.79
N PHE A 66 3.99 -15.08 7.72
CA PHE A 66 3.47 -14.39 8.90
C PHE A 66 2.34 -15.15 9.62
N PHE A 67 1.48 -15.83 8.86
CA PHE A 67 0.34 -16.57 9.40
C PHE A 67 0.66 -18.03 9.76
N SER A 68 1.61 -18.66 9.08
CA SER A 68 1.92 -20.09 9.25
C SER A 68 3.18 -20.35 10.08
N ALA A 69 4.11 -19.38 10.21
CA ALA A 69 5.32 -19.61 11.00
C ALA A 69 5.01 -19.56 12.51
N PRO A 70 5.56 -20.50 13.30
CA PRO A 70 5.47 -20.42 14.75
C PRO A 70 6.24 -19.20 15.26
N LYS A 71 5.63 -18.51 16.23
CA LYS A 71 6.07 -17.21 16.73
C LYS A 71 6.80 -17.41 18.05
N TYR A 72 8.05 -16.95 18.12
CA TYR A 72 8.85 -17.01 19.33
C TYR A 72 9.27 -15.61 19.78
N GLU A 73 9.35 -15.41 21.09
CA GLU A 73 9.99 -14.22 21.66
C GLU A 73 11.50 -14.45 21.68
N ALA A 74 12.24 -13.57 21.02
CA ALA A 74 13.69 -13.63 20.93
C ALA A 74 14.32 -12.38 21.52
N LYS A 75 15.43 -12.56 22.22
CA LYS A 75 16.23 -11.46 22.76
C LYS A 75 17.42 -11.20 21.85
N VAL A 76 17.69 -9.93 21.53
CA VAL A 76 18.91 -9.55 20.80
C VAL A 76 20.11 -9.69 21.75
N VAL A 77 21.12 -10.48 21.35
CA VAL A 77 22.26 -10.82 22.22
C VAL A 77 23.58 -10.38 21.65
N ASP A 78 23.70 -10.32 20.32
CA ASP A 78 24.95 -10.00 19.64
C ASP A 78 24.71 -9.34 18.28
N TYR A 79 25.77 -8.83 17.66
CA TYR A 79 25.75 -8.36 16.28
C TYR A 79 26.73 -9.17 15.44
N ASP A 80 26.26 -9.64 14.30
CA ASP A 80 27.10 -10.25 13.28
C ASP A 80 27.51 -9.19 12.26
N PHE A 81 28.81 -9.16 11.94
CA PHE A 81 29.40 -8.23 11.00
C PHE A 81 29.53 -8.93 9.66
N THR A 82 28.71 -8.55 8.69
CA THR A 82 28.90 -9.02 7.32
C THR A 82 29.80 -8.03 6.61
N ASP A 83 31.08 -8.39 6.46
CA ASP A 83 32.07 -7.65 5.66
C ASP A 83 31.69 -7.68 4.18
N SER A 84 30.81 -6.78 3.74
CA SER A 84 30.57 -6.53 2.32
C SER A 84 31.09 -5.15 1.95
N SER A 85 32.39 -5.08 1.63
CA SER A 85 33.14 -4.16 0.75
C SER A 85 32.85 -2.64 0.69
N ASN A 86 31.78 -2.07 1.25
CA ASN A 86 31.53 -0.62 1.24
C ASN A 86 30.38 -0.15 2.14
N ASN A 87 29.81 -1.00 3.00
CA ASN A 87 28.78 -0.59 3.96
C ASN A 87 28.84 -1.47 5.22
N ASP A 88 29.08 -0.86 6.38
CA ASP A 88 29.04 -1.52 7.70
C ASP A 88 27.59 -1.85 8.08
N THR A 89 26.96 -2.81 7.38
CA THR A 89 25.63 -3.30 7.72
C THR A 89 25.73 -4.29 8.88
N LYS A 90 25.26 -3.86 10.06
CA LYS A 90 25.19 -4.69 11.27
C LYS A 90 23.94 -5.56 11.23
N THR A 91 24.10 -6.86 11.45
CA THR A 91 22.98 -7.81 11.52
C THR A 91 22.80 -8.26 12.97
N ALA A 92 21.65 -7.99 13.59
CA ALA A 92 21.41 -8.44 14.96
C ALA A 92 21.24 -9.96 15.02
N VAL A 93 21.92 -10.58 15.99
CA VAL A 93 21.81 -11.99 16.36
C VAL A 93 20.84 -12.10 17.52
N VAL A 94 19.83 -12.95 17.36
CA VAL A 94 18.79 -13.15 18.36
C VAL A 94 18.84 -14.55 18.93
N GLU A 95 18.56 -14.65 20.23
CA GLU A 95 18.47 -15.88 20.99
C GLU A 95 17.02 -16.10 21.40
N PHE A 96 16.50 -17.30 21.11
CA PHE A 96 15.14 -17.69 21.44
C PHE A 96 15.08 -19.15 21.89
N ARG A 97 14.01 -19.48 22.62
CA ARG A 97 13.69 -20.86 22.97
C ARG A 97 12.68 -21.43 21.98
N ASN A 98 13.04 -22.54 21.37
CA ASN A 98 12.14 -23.32 20.51
C ASN A 98 11.18 -24.18 21.37
N ASP A 99 10.16 -24.78 20.78
CA ASP A 99 9.16 -25.63 21.44
C ASP A 99 9.78 -26.82 22.20
N ASN A 100 10.97 -27.26 21.79
CA ASN A 100 11.76 -28.29 22.47
C ASN A 100 12.60 -27.75 23.64
N ASN A 101 12.35 -26.52 24.10
CA ASN A 101 13.06 -25.81 25.15
C ASN A 101 14.57 -25.62 24.90
N GLN A 102 14.99 -25.76 23.64
CA GLN A 102 16.36 -25.56 23.19
C GLN A 102 16.60 -24.09 22.87
N THR A 103 17.72 -23.56 23.36
CA THR A 103 18.14 -22.18 23.10
C THR A 103 18.88 -22.12 21.77
N ILE A 104 18.33 -21.40 20.80
CA ILE A 104 18.87 -21.28 19.44
C ILE A 104 19.30 -19.82 19.22
N LYS A 105 20.51 -19.62 18.69
CA LYS A 105 21.05 -18.32 18.28
C LYS A 105 21.10 -18.24 16.77
N LYS A 106 20.45 -17.23 16.17
CA LYS A 106 20.43 -17.03 14.73
C LYS A 106 20.44 -15.55 14.34
N PRO A 107 21.08 -15.18 13.22
CA PRO A 107 21.04 -13.82 12.70
C PRO A 107 19.67 -13.50 12.07
N LEU A 108 19.27 -12.23 12.16
CA LEU A 108 18.07 -11.71 11.49
C LEU A 108 18.27 -11.62 9.97
N ASN A 109 17.16 -11.71 9.22
CA ASN A 109 17.18 -11.64 7.76
C ASN A 109 17.34 -10.22 7.17
N TYR A 110 17.62 -9.21 7.98
CA TYR A 110 17.91 -7.85 7.50
C TYR A 110 19.05 -7.22 8.31
N GLY A 111 19.97 -6.56 7.60
CA GLY A 111 20.98 -5.68 8.20
C GLY A 111 20.47 -4.24 8.16
N SER A 112 20.72 -3.48 9.23
CA SER A 112 20.33 -2.06 9.33
C SER A 112 21.52 -1.24 9.81
N SER A 113 21.64 -0.01 9.31
CA SER A 113 22.61 1.00 9.78
C SER A 113 22.30 1.44 11.22
N ASP A 114 21.04 1.32 11.62
CA ASP A 114 20.56 1.50 12.99
C ASP A 114 19.94 0.17 13.47
N PRO A 115 20.76 -0.78 13.96
CA PRO A 115 20.31 -2.11 14.34
C PRO A 115 19.58 -2.09 15.69
N VAL A 116 18.71 -3.07 15.89
CA VAL A 116 17.91 -3.19 17.12
C VAL A 116 18.83 -3.35 18.34
N GLU A 117 18.65 -2.51 19.35
CA GLU A 117 19.47 -2.49 20.56
C GLU A 117 19.57 -3.86 21.26
N ILE A 118 20.78 -4.18 21.75
CA ILE A 118 21.07 -5.39 22.52
C ILE A 118 20.17 -5.42 23.76
N GLY A 119 19.53 -6.56 24.01
CA GLY A 119 18.65 -6.77 25.15
C GLY A 119 17.17 -6.51 24.88
N LYS A 120 16.80 -5.96 23.71
CA LYS A 120 15.39 -5.81 23.32
C LYS A 120 14.79 -7.16 22.96
N THR A 121 13.59 -7.43 23.46
CA THR A 121 12.79 -8.59 23.07
C THR A 121 12.03 -8.26 21.79
N ILE A 122 12.17 -9.09 20.76
CA ILE A 122 11.47 -8.98 19.49
C ILE A 122 10.74 -10.29 19.18
N THR A 123 9.59 -10.21 18.53
CA THR A 123 8.88 -11.39 18.05
C THR A 123 9.48 -11.82 16.72
N ILE A 124 9.79 -13.11 16.60
CA ILE A 124 10.39 -13.69 15.40
C ILE A 124 9.57 -14.88 14.91
N GLY A 125 9.63 -15.12 13.60
CA GLY A 125 9.11 -16.32 12.97
C GLY A 125 10.29 -17.22 12.62
N TYR A 126 10.25 -18.47 13.10
CA TYR A 126 11.28 -19.46 12.83
C TYR A 126 10.66 -20.83 12.57
N GLU A 127 10.92 -21.42 11.40
CA GLU A 127 10.56 -22.81 11.11
C GLU A 127 11.80 -23.71 11.26
N ASN A 128 11.62 -24.92 11.80
CA ASN A 128 12.72 -25.84 12.05
C ASN A 128 13.45 -26.21 10.75
N GLY A 129 14.66 -25.70 10.56
CA GLY A 129 15.47 -25.92 9.36
C GLY A 129 15.89 -24.63 8.65
N ASP A 130 15.31 -23.48 9.01
CA ASP A 130 15.68 -22.21 8.41
C ASP A 130 17.06 -21.70 8.85
N GLN A 131 17.85 -21.24 7.89
CA GLN A 131 19.19 -20.69 8.17
C GLN A 131 19.13 -19.27 8.76
N ARG A 132 18.02 -18.55 8.59
CA ARG A 132 17.84 -17.14 8.99
C ARG A 132 16.49 -16.93 9.65
N VAL A 133 16.45 -15.99 10.59
CA VAL A 133 15.23 -15.68 11.34
C VAL A 133 14.56 -14.44 10.77
N THR A 134 13.24 -14.52 10.55
CA THR A 134 12.47 -13.37 10.06
C THR A 134 11.97 -12.56 11.26
N ASN A 135 12.36 -11.28 11.32
CA ASN A 135 11.84 -10.37 12.33
C ASN A 135 10.35 -10.09 12.04
N LEU A 136 9.47 -10.51 12.94
CA LEU A 136 8.02 -10.27 12.87
C LEU A 136 7.64 -8.97 13.63
N SER A 137 8.60 -8.08 13.91
CA SER A 137 8.30 -6.79 14.54
C SER A 137 7.21 -6.06 13.75
N PHE A 138 6.12 -5.74 14.45
CA PHE A 138 4.93 -5.10 13.86
C PHE A 138 5.28 -3.89 12.98
N GLU A 139 6.27 -3.09 13.37
CA GLU A 139 6.66 -1.88 12.64
C GLU A 139 7.36 -2.15 11.30
N THR A 140 8.20 -3.18 11.21
CA THR A 140 9.01 -3.44 10.01
C THR A 140 8.28 -4.27 8.96
N GLN A 141 7.28 -5.07 9.34
CA GLN A 141 6.51 -5.87 8.39
C GLN A 141 5.14 -5.27 8.04
N LEU A 142 4.47 -4.57 8.95
CA LEU A 142 3.13 -4.05 8.70
C LEU A 142 3.14 -2.91 7.68
N LEU A 143 4.19 -2.08 7.66
CA LEU A 143 4.34 -0.98 6.70
C LEU A 143 4.48 -1.47 5.25
N PRO A 144 5.40 -2.39 4.90
CA PRO A 144 5.45 -2.93 3.54
C PRO A 144 4.19 -3.74 3.20
N ILE A 145 3.63 -4.52 4.12
CA ILE A 145 2.37 -5.25 3.85
C ILE A 145 1.22 -4.27 3.55
N PHE A 146 1.12 -3.17 4.31
CA PHE A 146 0.11 -2.13 4.09
C PHE A 146 0.31 -1.43 2.75
N ILE A 147 1.54 -1.03 2.40
CA ILE A 147 1.84 -0.38 1.11
C ILE A 147 1.53 -1.31 -0.06
N ILE A 148 1.94 -2.57 0.00
CA ILE A 148 1.70 -3.49 -1.10
C ILE A 148 0.21 -3.85 -1.19
N SER A 149 -0.49 -3.99 -0.05
CA SER A 149 -1.95 -4.18 -0.01
C SER A 149 -2.70 -2.99 -0.60
N LEU A 150 -2.29 -1.76 -0.28
CA LEU A 150 -2.80 -0.52 -0.86
C LEU A 150 -2.62 -0.52 -2.38
N PHE A 151 -1.42 -0.85 -2.86
CA PHE A 151 -1.13 -0.95 -4.28
C PHE A 151 -1.99 -2.01 -4.96
N LEU A 152 -2.14 -3.17 -4.34
CA LEU A 152 -2.96 -4.27 -4.84
C LEU A 152 -4.44 -3.90 -4.89
N PHE A 153 -4.93 -3.13 -3.91
CA PHE A 153 -6.28 -2.57 -3.94
C PHE A 153 -6.48 -1.60 -5.11
N LEU A 154 -5.57 -0.63 -5.30
CA LEU A 154 -5.63 0.30 -6.44
C LEU A 154 -5.61 -0.43 -7.78
N LEU A 155 -4.74 -1.42 -7.90
CA LEU A 155 -4.54 -2.15 -9.14
C LEU A 155 -5.70 -3.12 -9.41
N GLY A 156 -6.30 -3.70 -8.36
CA GLY A 156 -7.56 -4.44 -8.44
C GLY A 156 -8.73 -3.55 -8.88
N LEU A 157 -8.76 -2.30 -8.42
CA LEU A 157 -9.77 -1.31 -8.81
C LEU A 157 -9.60 -0.91 -10.29
N ALA A 158 -8.35 -0.77 -10.76
CA ALA A 158 -8.05 -0.60 -12.19
C ALA A 158 -8.45 -1.82 -13.02
N MET A 159 -8.24 -3.04 -12.54
CA MET A 159 -8.66 -4.28 -13.21
C MET A 159 -10.19 -4.38 -13.30
N ALA A 160 -10.89 -4.06 -12.21
CA ALA A 160 -12.35 -3.97 -12.20
C ALA A 160 -12.85 -2.93 -13.21
N TRP A 161 -12.16 -1.79 -13.31
CA TRP A 161 -12.46 -0.76 -14.32
C TRP A 161 -12.35 -1.29 -15.74
N PHE A 162 -11.26 -1.98 -16.08
CA PHE A 162 -11.09 -2.60 -17.40
C PHE A 162 -12.15 -3.67 -17.70
N LEU A 163 -12.53 -4.47 -16.70
CA LEU A 163 -13.60 -5.45 -16.84
C LEU A 163 -14.96 -4.80 -17.10
N LEU A 164 -15.36 -3.81 -16.31
CA LEU A 164 -16.64 -3.11 -16.51
C LEU A 164 -16.66 -2.32 -17.83
N TYR A 165 -15.52 -1.71 -18.20
CA TYR A 165 -15.36 -1.06 -19.50
C TYR A 165 -15.55 -2.06 -20.65
N SER A 166 -14.95 -3.25 -20.56
CA SER A 166 -15.09 -4.32 -21.54
C SER A 166 -16.54 -4.82 -21.64
N LEU A 167 -17.19 -5.03 -20.49
CA LEU A 167 -18.61 -5.41 -20.38
C LEU A 167 -19.57 -4.30 -20.84
N GLY A 168 -19.11 -3.04 -20.85
CA GLY A 168 -19.95 -1.89 -21.15
C GLY A 168 -20.92 -1.51 -20.05
N LEU A 169 -20.63 -1.94 -18.84
CA LEU A 169 -21.37 -1.59 -17.65
C LEU A 169 -20.92 -0.21 -17.16
N ASP A 170 -21.76 0.43 -16.37
CA ASP A 170 -21.47 1.75 -15.84
C ASP A 170 -20.23 1.69 -14.91
N TYR A 171 -19.16 2.35 -15.35
CA TYR A 171 -17.90 2.42 -14.63
C TYR A 171 -17.90 3.49 -13.54
N SER A 172 -18.94 4.33 -13.47
CA SER A 172 -19.07 5.42 -12.49
C SER A 172 -18.98 4.92 -11.04
N ILE A 173 -19.45 3.70 -10.78
CA ILE A 173 -19.42 3.04 -9.48
C ILE A 173 -17.97 2.81 -9.02
N ILE A 174 -17.10 2.36 -9.91
CA ILE A 174 -15.70 2.05 -9.59
C ILE A 174 -14.93 3.33 -9.33
N LEU A 175 -15.13 4.36 -10.15
CA LEU A 175 -14.54 5.68 -9.90
C LEU A 175 -15.00 6.27 -8.57
N ARG A 176 -16.28 6.10 -8.22
CA ARG A 176 -16.81 6.55 -6.93
C ARG A 176 -16.19 5.77 -5.77
N ILE A 177 -15.98 4.46 -5.90
CA ILE A 177 -15.29 3.64 -4.90
C ILE A 177 -13.82 4.08 -4.78
N GLY A 178 -13.12 4.29 -5.89
CA GLY A 178 -11.72 4.72 -5.88
C GLY A 178 -11.53 6.13 -5.30
N MET A 179 -12.35 7.09 -5.72
CA MET A 179 -12.34 8.44 -5.17
C MET A 179 -12.75 8.46 -3.69
N GLY A 180 -13.74 7.63 -3.32
CA GLY A 180 -14.10 7.40 -1.93
C GLY A 180 -12.91 6.85 -1.15
N PHE A 181 -12.26 5.79 -1.61
CA PHE A 181 -11.10 5.24 -0.93
C PHE A 181 -9.97 6.27 -0.73
N VAL A 182 -9.68 7.09 -1.75
CA VAL A 182 -8.67 8.16 -1.62
C VAL A 182 -9.09 9.21 -0.59
N MET A 183 -10.34 9.67 -0.62
CA MET A 183 -10.82 10.68 0.35
C MET A 183 -10.99 10.13 1.78
N TYR A 184 -11.51 8.92 1.93
CA TYR A 184 -11.86 8.38 3.24
C TYR A 184 -10.69 7.65 3.92
N LEU A 185 -9.71 7.16 3.17
CA LEU A 185 -8.58 6.38 3.72
C LEU A 185 -7.24 7.06 3.46
N VAL A 186 -6.88 7.29 2.20
CA VAL A 186 -5.52 7.74 1.82
C VAL A 186 -5.23 9.14 2.35
N PHE A 187 -6.16 10.08 2.18
CA PHE A 187 -5.96 11.47 2.57
C PHE A 187 -5.91 11.67 4.10
N PRO A 188 -6.82 11.10 4.91
CA PRO A 188 -6.69 11.11 6.37
C PRO A 188 -5.41 10.44 6.87
N ALA A 189 -5.06 9.29 6.29
CA ALA A 189 -3.85 8.56 6.68
C ALA A 189 -2.58 9.38 6.37
N ALA A 190 -2.52 10.03 5.21
CA ALA A 190 -1.42 10.91 4.85
C ALA A 190 -1.33 12.12 5.81
N MET A 191 -2.46 12.76 6.12
CA MET A 191 -2.48 13.86 7.11
C MET A 191 -1.97 13.40 8.48
N LEU A 192 -2.44 12.25 8.98
CA LEU A 192 -1.96 11.68 10.25
C LEU A 192 -0.48 11.34 10.21
N PHE A 193 0.00 10.77 9.10
CA PHE A 193 1.42 10.47 8.91
C PHE A 193 2.27 11.74 8.96
N PHE A 194 1.85 12.83 8.31
CA PHE A 194 2.56 14.11 8.38
C PHE A 194 2.54 14.72 9.79
N ILE A 195 1.40 14.66 10.50
CA ILE A 195 1.32 15.10 11.90
C ILE A 195 2.30 14.29 12.75
N GLY A 196 2.29 12.96 12.62
CA GLY A 196 3.14 12.06 13.39
C GLY A 196 4.62 12.26 13.10
N ALA A 197 5.03 12.28 11.83
CA ALA A 197 6.41 12.46 11.42
C ALA A 197 6.97 13.82 11.86
N MET A 198 6.20 14.91 11.70
CA MET A 198 6.64 16.24 12.12
C MET A 198 6.68 16.37 13.65
N SER A 199 5.72 15.77 14.37
CA SER A 199 5.73 15.73 15.84
C SER A 199 6.91 14.90 16.37
N TRP A 200 7.27 13.80 15.69
CA TRP A 200 8.44 13.01 16.02
C TRP A 200 9.73 13.82 15.86
N VAL A 201 9.89 14.55 14.76
CA VAL A 201 11.05 15.41 14.53
C VAL A 201 11.17 16.49 15.61
N ILE A 202 10.05 17.09 16.03
CA ILE A 202 10.02 18.08 17.13
C ILE A 202 10.46 17.42 18.44
N TRP A 203 9.94 16.24 18.75
CA TRP A 203 10.29 15.47 19.94
C TRP A 203 11.77 15.08 19.99
N GLU A 204 12.32 14.58 18.89
CA GLU A 204 13.73 14.19 18.74
C GLU A 204 14.68 15.39 18.98
N TYR A 205 14.28 16.58 18.50
CA TYR A 205 15.01 17.81 18.74
C TYR A 205 15.03 18.18 20.22
N PHE A 206 13.88 18.10 20.91
CA PHE A 206 13.81 18.38 22.35
C PHE A 206 14.58 17.37 23.20
N GLN A 207 14.76 16.13 22.73
CA GLN A 207 15.62 15.14 23.40
C GLN A 207 17.12 15.39 23.19
N GLY A 208 17.52 16.38 22.39
CA GLY A 208 18.93 16.67 22.10
C GLY A 208 19.63 15.61 21.25
N ARG A 209 18.88 14.64 20.70
CA ARG A 209 19.41 13.59 19.82
C ARG A 209 19.74 14.12 18.41
N ARG A 210 19.25 15.33 18.09
CA ARG A 210 19.42 16.00 16.79
C ARG A 210 19.86 17.46 16.99
N ASN A 211 21.14 17.66 17.29
CA ASN A 211 21.76 18.96 17.62
C ASN A 211 22.10 19.84 16.40
N ASP A 212 21.85 19.33 15.20
CA ASP A 212 22.24 19.86 13.90
C ASP A 212 21.08 20.52 13.13
N MET A 213 19.87 20.55 13.70
CA MET A 213 18.73 21.21 13.06
C MET A 213 18.65 22.72 13.38
N PRO A 214 18.56 23.60 12.36
CA PRO A 214 18.41 25.03 12.60
C PRO A 214 17.04 25.33 13.24
N ILE A 215 17.02 26.22 14.23
CA ILE A 215 15.85 26.52 15.05
C ILE A 215 14.64 27.03 14.23
N TRP A 216 14.90 27.67 13.09
CA TRP A 216 13.88 28.11 12.14
C TRP A 216 13.12 26.94 11.50
N ALA A 217 13.78 25.82 11.23
CA ALA A 217 13.14 24.63 10.70
C ALA A 217 12.16 24.02 11.71
N LEU A 218 12.49 24.07 13.00
CA LEU A 218 11.59 23.65 14.07
C LEU A 218 10.38 24.57 14.18
N GLY A 219 10.57 25.89 14.05
CA GLY A 219 9.47 26.85 13.98
C GLY A 219 8.49 26.55 12.85
N ILE A 220 9.01 26.25 11.65
CA ILE A 220 8.19 25.88 10.48
C ILE A 220 7.45 24.55 10.72
N CYS A 221 8.14 23.53 11.25
CA CYS A 221 7.51 22.24 11.55
C CYS A 221 6.39 22.37 12.59
N SER A 222 6.62 23.14 13.66
CA SER A 222 5.64 23.41 14.71
C SER A 222 4.42 24.17 14.19
N LEU A 223 4.64 25.20 13.36
CA LEU A 223 3.56 25.93 12.70
C LEU A 223 2.74 25.00 11.80
N PHE A 224 3.41 24.14 11.02
CA PHE A 224 2.74 23.20 10.13
C PHE A 224 1.88 22.21 10.90
N VAL A 225 2.39 21.60 11.97
CA VAL A 225 1.61 20.71 12.84
C VAL A 225 0.42 21.43 13.46
N THR A 226 0.62 22.66 13.95
CA THR A 226 -0.42 23.48 14.57
C THR A 226 -1.55 23.82 13.60
N LEU A 227 -1.26 24.03 12.31
CA LEU A 227 -2.28 24.23 11.27
C LEU A 227 -2.89 22.90 10.78
N LEU A 228 -2.10 21.84 10.72
CA LEU A 228 -2.51 20.55 10.16
C LEU A 228 -3.49 19.81 11.07
N ILE A 229 -3.34 19.92 12.40
CA ILE A 229 -4.28 19.33 13.39
C ILE A 229 -5.72 19.85 13.20
N PRO A 230 -6.01 21.16 13.25
CA PRO A 230 -7.37 21.67 13.04
C PRO A 230 -7.84 21.44 11.61
N ALA A 231 -6.96 21.46 10.61
CA ALA A 231 -7.31 21.07 9.23
C ALA A 231 -7.76 19.61 9.15
N PHE A 232 -7.09 18.69 9.85
CA PHE A 232 -7.47 17.28 9.94
C PHE A 232 -8.82 17.09 10.62
N PHE A 233 -9.05 17.74 11.78
CA PHE A 233 -10.36 17.70 12.44
C PHE A 233 -11.46 18.32 11.57
N GLY A 234 -11.17 19.42 10.86
CA GLY A 234 -12.08 20.02 9.89
C GLY A 234 -12.42 19.06 8.74
N TYR A 235 -11.41 18.37 8.22
CA TYR A 235 -11.57 17.37 7.16
C TYR A 235 -12.43 16.18 7.62
N LEU A 236 -12.11 15.60 8.79
CA LEU A 236 -12.93 14.55 9.38
C LEU A 236 -14.36 15.02 9.62
N LYS A 237 -14.53 16.25 10.12
CA LYS A 237 -15.86 16.83 10.32
C LYS A 237 -16.64 16.92 9.01
N VAL A 238 -16.04 17.36 7.91
CA VAL A 238 -16.69 17.42 6.59
C VAL A 238 -17.07 16.01 6.10
N ILE A 239 -16.19 15.03 6.32
CA ILE A 239 -16.41 13.64 5.92
C ILE A 239 -17.52 12.93 6.72
N PHE A 240 -17.55 13.13 8.04
CA PHE A 240 -18.49 12.46 8.94
C PHE A 240 -19.79 13.23 9.15
N THR A 241 -19.77 14.55 8.95
CA THR A 241 -20.99 15.35 8.92
C THR A 241 -21.64 15.10 7.57
N LYS A 242 -22.50 14.07 7.52
CA LYS A 242 -23.37 13.77 6.37
C LYS A 242 -23.77 15.06 5.68
N GLU A 243 -23.21 15.33 4.50
CA GLU A 243 -23.71 16.40 3.67
C GLU A 243 -25.17 16.06 3.37
N LYS A 244 -26.10 16.76 4.03
CA LYS A 244 -27.38 17.07 3.41
C LYS A 244 -26.97 17.66 2.05
N PRO A 245 -27.35 17.05 0.92
CA PRO A 245 -26.86 17.45 -0.38
C PRO A 245 -27.04 18.95 -0.49
N VAL A 246 -25.94 19.68 -0.74
CA VAL A 246 -25.99 21.10 -1.04
C VAL A 246 -27.01 21.24 -2.15
N LYS A 247 -28.17 21.80 -1.79
CA LYS A 247 -29.34 21.92 -2.65
C LYS A 247 -28.91 22.84 -3.78
N SER A 248 -28.44 22.26 -4.88
CA SER A 248 -28.12 22.94 -6.13
C SER A 248 -29.21 23.99 -6.36
N SER A 249 -28.79 25.25 -6.34
CA SER A 249 -29.73 26.34 -6.13
C SER A 249 -30.72 26.35 -7.29
N ARG A 250 -31.99 26.04 -6.99
CA ARG A 250 -33.14 26.31 -7.86
C ARG A 250 -33.21 27.79 -8.28
N ARG A 251 -32.40 28.69 -7.69
CA ARG A 251 -32.30 30.11 -8.03
C ARG A 251 -31.80 30.36 -9.46
N PHE A 252 -30.91 29.54 -10.03
CA PHE A 252 -30.46 29.74 -11.42
C PHE A 252 -31.52 29.35 -12.46
N SER A 253 -32.41 28.40 -12.15
CA SER A 253 -33.52 28.06 -13.06
C SER A 253 -34.59 29.16 -13.13
N ASN A 254 -34.84 29.86 -12.02
CA ASN A 254 -35.78 30.97 -11.98
C ASN A 254 -35.22 32.26 -12.61
N PHE A 255 -33.90 32.46 -12.59
CA PHE A 255 -33.27 33.60 -13.25
C PHE A 255 -33.34 33.47 -14.78
N LYS A 256 -33.09 32.27 -15.32
CA LYS A 256 -33.24 31.99 -16.77
C LYS A 256 -34.69 32.13 -17.24
N LYS A 257 -35.67 31.77 -16.40
CA LYS A 257 -37.10 31.93 -16.71
C LYS A 257 -37.59 33.38 -16.69
N ARG A 258 -36.88 34.29 -16.00
CA ARG A 258 -37.21 35.73 -15.96
C ARG A 258 -36.60 36.54 -17.10
N MET A 259 -35.50 36.08 -17.71
CA MET A 259 -34.94 36.72 -18.92
C MET A 259 -35.63 36.29 -20.23
N SER A 260 -36.44 35.22 -20.18
CA SER A 260 -37.14 34.68 -21.35
C SER A 260 -38.59 35.20 -21.47
N LYS A 261 -38.95 36.26 -20.74
CA LYS A 261 -40.29 36.84 -20.75
C LYS A 261 -40.22 38.32 -21.08
#